data_AF-A0A539EC79-F1
#
_entry.id   AF-A0A539EC79-F1
#
_cell.length_a   1.000
_cell.length_b   1.000
_cell.length_c   1.000
_cell.angle_alpha   90.00
_cell.angle_beta   90.00
_cell.angle_gamma   90.00
#
_symmetry.space_group_name_H-M   'P 1'
#
loop_
_entity.id
_entity.type
_entity.pdbx_description
1 polymer ?
#
loop_
_entity_poly.entity_id
_entity_poly.type
_entity_poly.pdbx_seq_one_letter_code
_entity_poly.pdbx_strand_id
1 'polypeptide(L)'
;DIKNLTEQQAREIYKRDYWDRLHCDEINSQVIAEQLFDTAVNMGVRTAARLGQLALRIDPADGIIGGQSLAIINALSESNQSLFLANFTLAKIARYAYICNKDRSQSKYLLGWINRALGGTA
;
A
#
# COMPACT_ATOMS: atom_id res chain seq x y z
N ASP A 1 -21.79 16.45 0.87
CA ASP A 1 -21.49 16.88 2.25
C ASP A 1 -20.88 15.70 2.99
N ILE A 2 -19.66 15.86 3.52
CA ILE A 2 -18.97 14.78 4.26
C ILE A 2 -19.72 14.46 5.56
N LYS A 3 -20.40 15.43 6.17
CA LYS A 3 -21.13 15.22 7.43
C LYS A 3 -22.31 14.25 7.29
N ASN A 4 -22.90 14.16 6.11
CA ASN A 4 -24.04 13.29 5.82
C ASN A 4 -23.64 12.00 5.09
N LEU A 5 -22.34 11.72 4.98
CA LEU A 5 -21.86 10.50 4.32
C LEU A 5 -22.17 9.29 5.21
N THR A 6 -22.96 8.36 4.70
CA THR A 6 -23.21 7.09 5.36
C THR A 6 -21.99 6.18 5.26
N GLU A 7 -21.86 5.23 6.19
CA GLU A 7 -20.79 4.23 6.16
C GLU A 7 -20.80 3.41 4.86
N GLN A 8 -22.00 3.10 4.33
CA GLN A 8 -22.13 2.37 3.07
C GLN A 8 -21.58 3.17 1.88
N GLN A 9 -21.91 4.45 1.80
CA GLN A 9 -21.37 5.34 0.75
C GLN A 9 -19.84 5.50 0.92
N ALA A 10 -19.36 5.58 2.16
CA ALA A 10 -17.92 5.61 2.41
C ALA A 10 -17.24 4.33 1.90
N ARG A 11 -17.79 3.13 2.20
CA ARG A 11 -17.27 1.86 1.68
C ARG A 11 -17.20 1.84 0.16
N GLU A 12 -18.26 2.29 -0.52
CA GLU A 12 -18.30 2.35 -1.99
C GLU A 12 -17.23 3.27 -2.57
N ILE A 13 -17.00 4.42 -1.93
CA ILE A 13 -15.92 5.33 -2.30
C ILE A 13 -14.56 4.66 -2.11
N TYR A 14 -14.30 4.07 -0.94
CA TYR A 14 -13.02 3.40 -0.68
C TYR A 14 -12.76 2.23 -1.63
N LYS A 15 -13.80 1.43 -1.90
CA LYS A 15 -13.73 0.33 -2.86
C LYS A 15 -13.35 0.84 -4.25
N ARG A 16 -14.12 1.79 -4.78
CA ARG A 16 -13.89 2.35 -6.13
C ARG A 16 -12.55 3.07 -6.26
N ASP A 17 -12.21 3.92 -5.29
CA ASP A 17 -11.11 4.88 -5.45
C ASP A 17 -9.74 4.33 -5.02
N TYR A 18 -9.72 3.19 -4.32
CA TYR A 18 -8.49 2.59 -3.82
C TYR A 18 -8.42 1.08 -4.10
N TRP A 19 -9.38 0.30 -3.62
CA TRP A 19 -9.35 -1.16 -3.69
C TRP A 19 -9.39 -1.67 -5.15
N ASP A 20 -10.36 -1.22 -5.93
CA ASP A 20 -10.57 -1.65 -7.31
C ASP A 20 -9.46 -1.15 -8.23
N ARG A 21 -8.94 0.07 -7.97
CA ARG A 21 -7.82 0.63 -8.75
C ARG A 21 -6.50 -0.10 -8.54
N LEU A 22 -6.39 -0.90 -7.48
CA LEU A 22 -5.26 -1.79 -7.21
C LEU A 22 -5.56 -3.23 -7.59
N HIS A 23 -6.75 -3.51 -8.11
CA HIS A 23 -7.20 -4.86 -8.45
C HIS A 23 -7.14 -5.79 -7.23
N CYS A 24 -7.43 -5.28 -6.04
CA CYS A 24 -7.26 -6.03 -4.79
C CYS A 24 -8.13 -7.29 -4.71
N ASP A 25 -9.31 -7.33 -5.36
CA ASP A 25 -10.15 -8.53 -5.46
C ASP A 25 -9.48 -9.67 -6.26
N GLU A 26 -8.48 -9.34 -7.10
CA GLU A 26 -7.74 -10.32 -7.92
C GLU A 26 -6.46 -10.82 -7.22
N ILE A 27 -6.17 -10.33 -6.01
CA ILE A 27 -4.99 -10.74 -5.23
C ILE A 27 -5.40 -11.89 -4.29
N ASN A 28 -4.75 -13.03 -4.43
CA ASN A 28 -5.07 -14.24 -3.65
C ASN A 28 -4.77 -14.10 -2.16
N SER A 29 -3.74 -13.32 -1.80
CA SER A 29 -3.36 -13.09 -0.41
C SER A 29 -4.08 -11.86 0.13
N GLN A 30 -5.09 -12.09 0.99
CA GLN A 30 -5.87 -11.03 1.62
C GLN A 30 -4.96 -10.02 2.36
N VAL A 31 -3.93 -10.50 3.06
CA VAL A 31 -2.99 -9.65 3.79
C VAL A 31 -2.24 -8.70 2.83
N ILE A 32 -1.83 -9.19 1.66
CA ILE A 32 -1.16 -8.35 0.66
C ILE A 32 -2.13 -7.31 0.09
N ALA A 33 -3.37 -7.72 -0.24
CA ALA A 33 -4.41 -6.84 -0.75
C ALA A 33 -4.72 -5.69 0.24
N GLU A 34 -4.89 -6.03 1.51
CA GLU A 34 -5.13 -5.07 2.60
C GLU A 34 -3.95 -4.12 2.81
N GLN A 35 -2.71 -4.62 2.77
CA GLN A 35 -1.53 -3.77 2.93
C GLN A 35 -1.34 -2.80 1.78
N LEU A 36 -1.61 -3.21 0.54
CA LEU A 36 -1.62 -2.32 -0.62
C LEU A 36 -2.71 -1.25 -0.49
N PHE A 37 -3.92 -1.66 -0.08
CA PHE A 37 -5.05 -0.75 0.14
C PHE A 37 -4.77 0.27 1.25
N ASP A 38 -4.34 -0.14 2.44
CA ASP A 38 -3.99 0.76 3.56
C ASP A 38 -2.93 1.78 3.13
N THR A 39 -1.89 1.30 2.44
CA THR A 39 -0.84 2.17 1.92
C THR A 39 -1.38 3.16 0.89
N ALA A 40 -2.33 2.76 0.05
CA ALA A 40 -2.94 3.63 -0.94
C ALA A 40 -3.86 4.68 -0.33
N VAL A 41 -4.58 4.35 0.74
CA VAL A 41 -5.37 5.33 1.50
C VAL A 41 -4.45 6.40 2.10
N ASN A 42 -3.28 6.01 2.59
CA ASN A 42 -2.32 6.91 3.20
C ASN A 42 -1.50 7.74 2.19
N MET A 43 -0.99 7.10 1.13
CA MET A 43 0.01 7.68 0.23
C MET A 43 -0.43 7.84 -1.24
N GLY A 44 -1.67 7.44 -1.54
CA GLY A 44 -2.22 7.38 -2.89
C GLY A 44 -1.92 6.08 -3.63
N VAL A 45 -2.89 5.64 -4.45
CA VAL A 45 -2.86 4.38 -5.23
C VAL A 45 -1.57 4.17 -6.00
N ARG A 46 -1.14 5.15 -6.80
CA ARG A 46 0.06 5.00 -7.64
C ARG A 46 1.33 4.87 -6.82
N THR A 47 1.41 5.54 -5.66
CA THR A 47 2.55 5.40 -4.75
C THR A 47 2.58 4.01 -4.14
N ALA A 48 1.45 3.52 -3.62
CA ALA A 48 1.35 2.19 -3.01
C ALA A 48 1.72 1.09 -4.01
N ALA A 49 1.14 1.14 -5.22
CA ALA A 49 1.46 0.21 -6.30
C ALA A 49 2.95 0.22 -6.65
N ARG A 50 3.54 1.42 -6.80
CA ARG A 50 4.97 1.55 -7.13
C ARG A 50 5.88 1.01 -6.03
N LEU A 51 5.56 1.28 -4.77
CA LEU A 51 6.33 0.73 -3.64
C LEU A 51 6.21 -0.81 -3.60
N GLY A 52 5.03 -1.37 -3.89
CA GLY A 52 4.83 -2.81 -3.98
C GLY A 52 5.63 -3.45 -5.12
N GLN A 53 5.59 -2.86 -6.31
CA GLN A 53 6.40 -3.28 -7.46
C GLN A 53 7.89 -3.24 -7.14
N LEU A 54 8.39 -2.17 -6.52
CA LEU A 54 9.80 -2.08 -6.09
C LEU A 54 10.17 -3.17 -5.07
N ALA A 55 9.31 -3.43 -4.09
CA ALA A 55 9.53 -4.49 -3.09
C ALA A 55 9.59 -5.89 -3.71
N LEU A 56 8.87 -6.10 -4.83
CA LEU A 56 8.88 -7.33 -5.63
C LEU A 56 9.88 -7.32 -6.79
N ARG A 57 10.65 -6.24 -6.95
CA ARG A 57 11.61 -6.03 -8.06
C ARG A 57 10.95 -6.15 -9.45
N ILE A 58 9.70 -5.72 -9.57
CA ILE A 58 8.98 -5.61 -10.84
C ILE A 58 9.47 -4.35 -11.57
N ASP A 59 9.84 -4.51 -12.84
CA ASP A 59 10.31 -3.44 -13.71
C ASP A 59 9.47 -3.38 -15.00
N PRO A 60 8.96 -2.19 -15.41
CA PRO A 60 9.04 -0.93 -14.69
C PRO A 60 8.16 -0.90 -13.43
N ALA A 61 8.66 -0.26 -12.37
CA ALA A 61 7.83 0.12 -11.22
C ALA A 61 7.01 1.39 -11.54
N ASP A 62 6.05 1.24 -12.46
CA ASP A 62 5.24 2.31 -13.04
C ASP A 62 4.08 2.78 -12.13
N GLY A 63 3.78 2.01 -11.09
CA GLY A 63 2.67 2.25 -10.16
C GLY A 63 1.30 1.88 -10.70
N ILE A 64 1.23 0.93 -11.64
CA ILE A 64 -0.01 0.36 -12.18
C ILE A 64 -0.03 -1.15 -11.89
N ILE A 65 -0.96 -1.60 -11.05
CA ILE A 65 -1.17 -3.03 -10.83
C ILE A 65 -1.97 -3.58 -12.02
N GLY A 66 -1.28 -4.23 -12.96
CA GLY A 66 -1.87 -4.95 -14.08
C GLY A 66 -1.53 -6.43 -14.06
N GLY A 67 -1.83 -7.14 -15.16
CA GLY A 67 -1.68 -8.61 -15.24
C GLY A 67 -0.30 -9.15 -14.83
N GLN A 68 0.80 -8.47 -15.18
CA GLN A 68 2.14 -8.89 -14.75
C GLN A 68 2.33 -8.77 -13.23
N SER A 69 1.87 -7.66 -12.64
CA SER A 69 1.95 -7.46 -11.18
C SER A 69 1.12 -8.50 -10.45
N LEU A 70 -0.13 -8.74 -10.90
CA LEU A 70 -1.02 -9.75 -10.34
C LEU A 70 -0.42 -11.15 -10.43
N ALA A 71 0.14 -11.53 -11.58
CA ALA A 71 0.77 -12.84 -11.77
C ALA A 71 1.93 -13.06 -10.78
N ILE A 72 2.78 -12.05 -10.58
CA ILE A 72 3.92 -12.14 -9.64
C ILE A 72 3.42 -12.19 -8.19
N ILE A 73 2.49 -11.31 -7.81
CA ILE A 73 1.92 -11.26 -6.46
C ILE A 73 1.26 -12.60 -6.10
N ASN A 74 0.46 -13.15 -7.01
CA ASN A 74 -0.29 -14.38 -6.78
C ASN A 74 0.57 -15.65 -6.81
N ALA A 75 1.78 -15.57 -7.37
CA ALA A 75 2.75 -16.67 -7.39
C ALA A 75 3.65 -16.73 -6.15
N LEU A 76 3.52 -15.80 -5.19
CA LEU A 76 4.34 -15.79 -3.98
C LEU A 76 3.99 -16.98 -3.07
N SER A 77 4.99 -17.81 -2.77
CA SER A 77 4.94 -18.74 -1.64
C SER A 77 4.76 -17.99 -0.32
N GLU A 78 4.28 -18.66 0.73
CA GLU A 78 4.10 -18.04 2.05
C GLU A 78 5.37 -17.34 2.56
N SER A 79 6.54 -17.97 2.41
CA SER A 79 7.83 -17.38 2.78
C SER A 79 8.13 -16.09 1.99
N ASN A 80 7.79 -16.07 0.71
CA ASN A 80 7.98 -14.90 -0.16
C ASN A 80 6.94 -13.81 0.11
N GLN A 81 5.73 -14.16 0.55
CA GLN A 81 4.73 -13.19 1.01
C GLN A 81 5.24 -12.45 2.27
N SER A 82 5.75 -13.17 3.26
CA SER A 82 6.34 -12.56 4.47
C SER A 82 7.53 -11.66 4.13
N LEU A 83 8.42 -12.10 3.24
CA LEU A 83 9.55 -11.28 2.79
C LEU A 83 9.08 -10.04 2.02
N PHE A 84 8.05 -10.18 1.17
CA PHE A 84 7.43 -9.04 0.49
C PHE A 84 6.87 -8.02 1.50
N LEU A 85 6.11 -8.47 2.50
CA LEU A 85 5.53 -7.59 3.52
C LEU A 85 6.60 -6.84 4.32
N ALA A 86 7.71 -7.50 4.67
CA ALA A 86 8.85 -6.86 5.30
C ALA A 86 9.50 -5.80 4.40
N ASN A 87 9.80 -6.15 3.15
CA ASN A 87 10.39 -5.21 2.17
C ASN A 87 9.46 -4.03 1.87
N PHE A 88 8.16 -4.29 1.76
CA PHE A 88 7.16 -3.27 1.52
C PHE A 88 7.04 -2.32 2.72
N THR A 89 7.13 -2.84 3.95
CA THR A 89 7.19 -2.04 5.17
C THR A 89 8.42 -1.13 5.21
N LEU A 90 9.60 -1.65 4.85
CA LEU A 90 10.81 -0.83 4.72
C LEU A 90 10.65 0.26 3.64
N ALA A 91 10.01 -0.07 2.52
CA ALA A 91 9.73 0.90 1.46
C ALA A 91 8.78 2.02 1.92
N LYS A 92 7.74 1.69 2.72
CA LYS A 92 6.85 2.68 3.36
C LYS A 92 7.63 3.60 4.30
N ILE A 93 8.49 3.05 5.16
CA ILE A 93 9.32 3.82 6.08
C ILE A 93 10.27 4.76 5.32
N ALA A 94 10.95 4.26 4.28
CA ALA A 94 11.81 5.06 3.43
C ALA A 94 11.04 6.22 2.77
N ARG A 95 9.79 5.98 2.35
CA ARG A 95 8.92 7.02 1.80
C ARG A 95 8.54 8.08 2.84
N TYR A 96 8.21 7.69 4.06
CA TYR A 96 7.94 8.66 5.14
C TYR A 96 9.16 9.51 5.46
N ALA A 97 10.35 8.91 5.51
CA ALA A 97 11.60 9.64 5.69
C ALA A 97 11.84 10.63 4.55
N TYR A 98 11.60 10.24 3.29
CA TYR A 98 11.67 11.13 2.14
C TYR A 98 10.71 12.33 2.27
N ILE A 99 9.46 12.09 2.68
CA ILE A 99 8.46 13.16 2.89
C ILE A 99 8.95 14.16 3.93
N CYS A 100 9.46 13.68 5.08
CA CYS A 100 9.96 14.55 6.15
C CYS A 100 11.24 15.29 5.77
N ASN A 101 12.11 14.67 4.94
CA ASN A 101 13.30 15.35 4.43
C ASN A 101 12.94 16.45 3.43
N LYS A 102 11.86 16.29 2.66
CA LYS A 102 11.35 17.30 1.73
C LYS A 102 10.58 18.42 2.43
N ASP A 103 9.76 18.09 3.43
CA ASP A 103 9.04 19.03 4.28
C ASP A 103 9.22 18.66 5.76
N ARG A 104 10.09 19.41 6.45
CA ARG A 104 10.42 19.16 7.85
C ARG A 104 9.23 19.34 8.80
N SER A 105 8.19 20.07 8.40
CA SER A 105 6.98 20.26 9.22
C SER A 105 6.21 18.96 9.46
N GLN A 106 6.39 17.96 8.58
CA GLN A 106 5.78 16.63 8.71
C GLN A 106 6.44 15.75 9.79
N SER A 107 7.65 16.08 10.25
CA SER A 107 8.44 15.22 11.15
C SER A 107 7.72 14.87 12.45
N LYS A 108 6.80 15.72 12.92
CA LYS A 108 5.96 15.47 14.10
C LYS A 108 5.05 14.23 13.96
N TYR A 109 4.73 13.80 12.74
CA TYR A 109 3.91 12.62 12.47
C TYR A 109 4.73 11.33 12.25
N LEU A 110 6.05 11.45 12.08
CA LEU A 110 6.91 10.36 11.62
C LEU A 110 6.85 9.13 12.52
N LEU A 111 6.93 9.31 13.85
CA LEU A 111 6.85 8.19 14.80
C LEU A 111 5.51 7.44 14.67
N GLY A 112 4.41 8.17 14.52
CA GLY A 112 3.09 7.57 14.31
C GLY A 112 2.99 6.80 12.99
N TRP A 113 3.59 7.32 11.91
CA TRP A 113 3.65 6.64 10.63
C TRP A 113 4.49 5.36 10.68
N ILE A 114 5.65 5.40 11.33
CA ILE A 114 6.52 4.24 11.52
C ILE A 114 5.82 3.16 12.35
N ASN A 115 5.19 3.54 13.47
CA ASN A 115 4.49 2.59 14.32
C ASN A 115 3.34 1.88 13.59
N ARG A 116 2.58 2.59 12.74
CA ARG A 116 1.53 1.96 11.91
C ARG A 116 2.11 1.04 10.84
N ALA A 117 3.22 1.42 10.22
CA ALA A 117 3.88 0.58 9.23
C ALA A 117 4.42 -0.72 9.84
N LEU A 118 5.01 -0.65 11.05
CA LEU A 118 5.54 -1.81 11.78
C LEU A 118 4.47 -2.65 12.46
N GLY A 119 3.39 -2.03 12.96
CA GLY A 119 2.31 -2.73 13.66
C GLY A 119 1.52 -3.72 12.78
N GLY A 120 1.64 -3.61 11.45
CA GLY A 120 1.12 -4.63 10.51
C GLY A 120 2.05 -5.83 10.29
N THR A 121 3.19 -5.90 10.98
CA THR A 121 4.20 -6.97 10.84
C THR A 121 4.42 -7.78 12.12
N ALA A 122 3.72 -7.46 13.20
CA ALA A 122 3.79 -8.14 14.51
C ALA A 122 2.60 -9.09 14.71
#